data_AF-A0A924XIC0-F1
#
_entry.id   AF-A0A924XIC0-F1
#
_cell.length_a   1.000
_cell.length_b   1.000
_cell.length_c   1.000
_cell.angle_alpha   90.00
_cell.angle_beta   90.00
_cell.angle_gamma   90.00
#
_symmetry.space_group_name_H-M   'P 1'
#
loop_
_entity.id
_entity.type
_entity.pdbx_description
1 polymer ?
#
loop_
_entity_poly.entity_id
_entity_poly.type
_entity_poly.pdbx_seq_one_letter_code
_entity_poly.pdbx_strand_id
1 'polypeptide(L)' 'FGEGWHNNHHAHPTSARHGLNWREVDINWMQIRFLQMLGLAKNIKVIDEHGVSSKIA' A
#
# COMPACT_ATOMS: atom_id res chain seq x y z
N PHE A 1 -10.39 1.29 -17.85
CA PHE A 1 -10.21 0.67 -16.53
C PHE A 1 -8.72 0.70 -16.19
N GLY A 2 -8.32 1.33 -15.07
CA GLY A 2 -7.05 0.99 -14.40
C GLY A 2 -5.84 1.90 -14.54
N GLU A 3 -5.93 3.20 -14.23
CA GLU A 3 -4.71 3.96 -13.87
C GLU A 3 -4.58 4.26 -12.36
N GLY A 4 -5.57 3.88 -11.56
CA GLY A 4 -5.57 3.90 -10.08
C GLY A 4 -4.63 4.95 -9.47
N TRP A 5 -3.68 4.48 -8.67
CA TRP A 5 -2.56 5.25 -8.15
C TRP A 5 -1.24 4.78 -8.80
N HIS A 6 -1.26 4.49 -10.11
CA HIS A 6 -0.10 3.94 -10.81
C HIS A 6 1.12 4.87 -10.77
N ASN A 7 0.92 6.20 -10.75
CA ASN A 7 2.01 7.16 -10.54
C ASN A 7 2.71 6.96 -9.20
N ASN A 8 1.93 6.72 -8.14
CA ASN A 8 2.47 6.45 -6.81
C ASN A 8 3.20 5.10 -6.77
N HIS A 9 2.71 4.09 -7.52
CA HIS A 9 3.42 2.82 -7.69
C HIS A 9 4.75 2.98 -8.42
N HIS A 10 4.80 3.78 -9.49
CA HIS A 10 6.06 4.08 -10.18
C HIS A 10 7.04 4.86 -9.30
N ALA A 11 6.56 5.77 -8.44
CA ALA A 11 7.40 6.48 -7.48
C ALA A 11 7.89 5.57 -6.33
N HIS A 12 7.04 4.64 -5.88
CA HIS A 12 7.28 3.78 -4.72
C HIS A 12 6.92 2.32 -5.00
N PRO A 13 7.66 1.62 -5.89
CA PRO A 13 7.30 0.27 -6.33
C PRO A 13 7.40 -0.79 -5.23
N THR A 14 8.11 -0.48 -4.15
CA THR A 14 8.25 -1.37 -2.97
C THR A 14 7.16 -1.17 -1.91
N SER A 15 6.28 -0.18 -2.08
CA SER A 15 5.13 0.01 -1.19
C SER A 15 4.03 -0.98 -1.55
N ALA A 16 3.55 -1.71 -0.55
CA ALA A 16 2.39 -2.59 -0.69
C ALA A 16 1.08 -1.82 -0.93
N ARG A 17 1.06 -0.54 -0.57
CA ARG A 17 -0.06 0.38 -0.79
C ARG A 17 0.25 1.27 -2.00
N HIS A 18 -0.71 1.38 -2.92
CA HIS A 18 -0.67 2.25 -4.08
C HIS A 18 -1.20 3.66 -3.72
N GLY A 19 -2.25 3.74 -2.89
CA GLY A 19 -2.77 5.02 -2.39
C GLY A 19 -1.97 5.55 -1.20
N LEU A 20 -1.18 6.60 -1.35
CA LEU A 20 -0.37 7.20 -0.27
C LEU A 20 -1.22 8.05 0.68
N ASN A 21 -2.34 8.58 0.20
CA ASN A 21 -3.23 9.47 0.94
C ASN A 21 -4.53 8.82 1.38
N TRP A 22 -5.16 9.35 2.43
CA TRP A 22 -6.40 8.78 2.96
C TRP A 22 -7.59 8.88 1.98
N ARG A 23 -7.56 9.90 1.10
CA ARG A 23 -8.55 10.10 0.03
C ARG A 23 -8.36 9.12 -1.13
N GLU A 24 -7.21 8.46 -1.19
CA GLU A 24 -6.82 7.54 -2.22
C GLU A 24 -7.30 6.14 -1.86
N VAL A 25 -8.56 5.87 -2.18
CA VAL A 25 -9.16 4.56 -1.91
C VAL A 25 -8.39 3.49 -2.70
N ASP A 26 -7.80 2.55 -1.97
CA ASP A 26 -6.97 1.47 -2.51
C ASP A 26 -7.54 0.12 -2.07
N ILE A 27 -8.26 -0.53 -2.98
CA ILE A 27 -8.94 -1.81 -2.74
C ILE A 27 -7.91 -2.94 -2.52
N ASN A 28 -6.78 -2.90 -3.25
CA ASN A 28 -5.72 -3.88 -3.10
C ASN A 28 -5.08 -3.77 -1.70
N TRP A 29 -4.90 -2.54 -1.21
CA TRP A 29 -4.44 -2.30 0.15
C TRP A 29 -5.41 -2.86 1.20
N MET A 30 -6.72 -2.71 1.00
CA MET A 30 -7.72 -3.30 1.90
C MET A 30 -7.61 -4.83 1.94
N GLN A 31 -7.39 -5.48 0.79
CA GLN A 31 -7.17 -6.92 0.73
C GLN A 31 -5.89 -7.35 1.46
N ILE A 32 -4.78 -6.62 1.29
CA ILE A 32 -3.52 -6.88 2.00
C ILE A 32 -3.71 -6.72 3.51
N ARG A 33 -4.45 -5.69 3.95
CA ARG A 33 -4.80 -5.49 5.37
C ARG A 33 -5.67 -6.61 5.93
N PHE A 34 -6.60 -7.13 5.15
CA PHE A 34 -7.39 -8.30 5.53
C PHE A 34 -6.51 -9.54 5.70
N LEU A 35 -5.61 -9.81 4.75
CA LEU A 35 -4.65 -10.92 4.86
C LEU A 35 -3.67 -10.74 6.03
N GLN A 36 -3.28 -9.49 6.33
CA GLN A 36 -2.47 -9.15 7.49
C GLN A 36 -3.21 -9.48 8.80
N MET A 37 -4.49 -9.12 8.89
CA MET A 37 -5.32 -9.43 10.07
C MET A 37 -5.47 -10.93 10.29
N LEU A 38 -5.53 -11.72 9.21
CA LEU A 38 -5.54 -13.18 9.29
C LEU A 38 -4.16 -13.79 9.59
N GLY A 39 -3.10 -12.97 9.71
CA GLY A 39 -1.73 -13.44 9.92
C GLY A 39 -1.08 -14.09 8.69
N LEU A 40 -1.71 -13.99 7.52
CA LEU A 40 -1.26 -14.59 6.26
C LEU A 40 -0.26 -13.70 5.53
N ALA A 41 -0.40 -12.38 5.66
CA ALA A 41 0.55 -11.40 5.13
C ALA A 41 1.44 -10.86 6.26
N LYS A 42 2.75 -10.92 6.07
CA LYS A 42 3.80 -10.50 7.02
C LYS A 42 4.88 -9.72 6.30
N ASN A 43 5.69 -8.97 7.03
CA ASN A 43 6.78 -8.15 6.51
C ASN A 43 6.32 -7.10 5.49
N ILE A 44 5.16 -6.49 5.68
CA ILE A 44 4.57 -5.59 4.69
C ILE A 44 5.27 -4.24 4.77
N LYS A 45 5.80 -3.75 3.65
CA LYS A 45 6.41 -2.43 3.56
C LYS A 45 5.38 -1.44 3.03
N VAL A 46 5.24 -0.31 3.71
CA VAL A 46 4.38 0.80 3.28
C VAL A 46 5.18 2.09 3.26
N ILE A 47 4.86 2.96 2.31
CA ILE A 47 5.42 4.29 2.19
C ILE A 47 4.27 5.31 2.35
N ASP A 48 4.54 6.41 3.04
CA ASP A 48 3.62 7.54 3.14
C ASP A 48 3.86 8.57 2.02
N GLU A 49 3.05 9.62 1.97
CA GLU A 49 3.16 10.68 0.95
C GLU A 49 4.47 11.48 1.03
N HIS A 50 5.20 11.39 2.15
CA HIS A 50 6.50 12.03 2.36
C HIS A 50 7.68 11.11 2.03
N GLY A 51 7.40 9.89 1.53
CA GLY A 51 8.44 8.92 1.18
C GLY A 51 9.01 8.16 2.39
N VAL A 52 8.42 8.31 3.58
CA VAL A 52 8.88 7.60 4.78
C VAL A 52 8.40 6.15 4.72
N SER A 53 9.36 5.23 4.73
CA SER A 53 9.07 3.80 4.72
C SER A 53 8.84 3.28 6.13
N SER A 54 7.74 2.57 6.34
CA SER A 54 7.45 1.80 7.55
C SER A 54 7.25 0.33 7.20
N LYS A 55 7.68 -0.56 8.09
CA LYS A 55 7.38 -1.99 8.01
C LYS A 55 6.27 -2.31 9.00
N ILE A 56 5.22 -2.97 8.53
CA ILE A 56 4.10 -3.38 9.36
C ILE A 56 3.87 -4.89 9.23
N ALA A 57 3.69 -5.55 10.37
CA ALA A 57 3.64 -7.02 10.52
C ALA A 57 4.77 -7.80 9.85
#